data_AF-A0A5D2ML62-F1
#
_entry.id   AF-A0A5D2ML62-F1
#
_cell.length_a   1.000
_cell.length_b   1.000
_cell.length_c   1.000
_cell.angle_alpha   90.00
_cell.angle_beta   90.00
_cell.angle_gamma   90.00
#
_symmetry.space_group_name_H-M   'P 1'
#
loop_
_entity.id
_entity.type
_entity.pdbx_description
1 polymer ?
#
loop_
_entity_poly.entity_id
_entity_poly.type
_entity_poly.pdbx_seq_one_letter_code
_entity_poly.pdbx_strand_id
1 'polypeptide(L)'
;MHKRRATGGKKKAWRKKRKYELGRQPANTKLSSNKTVRRIRVRGGNVKWRALRLDTGNYSWGSEAVTRKTRILDVVYNASNNELVRTQTLVKSAIVQVDAAPFKQWYLQHYGIDIGRKKKSAAAKKEGEEGETATEEVKKSNHVLRKLEKRQQNRTLDPHIEEQFGSGRLLACISSRPGQCGRADGYILEGKELEFYMKKIQRKKGKGAA
;
A
#
# COMPACT_ATOMS: atom_id res chain seq x y z
N MET A 1 16.65 12.86 -32.63
CA MET A 1 15.71 12.49 -33.72
C MET A 1 16.03 11.08 -34.18
N HIS A 2 15.33 10.09 -33.65
CA HIS A 2 15.57 8.68 -33.99
C HIS A 2 14.28 7.97 -34.47
N LYS A 3 13.11 8.47 -34.06
CA LYS A 3 11.80 8.00 -34.54
C LYS A 3 11.55 8.45 -35.98
N ARG A 4 10.69 7.69 -36.67
CA ARG A 4 10.16 8.02 -38.01
C ARG A 4 9.27 9.27 -37.96
N ARG A 5 9.00 9.86 -39.12
CA ARG A 5 7.98 10.91 -39.28
C ARG A 5 6.58 10.32 -39.09
N ALA A 6 5.57 11.17 -38.87
CA ALA A 6 4.18 10.74 -38.82
C ALA A 6 3.75 10.00 -40.10
N THR A 7 4.28 10.41 -41.26
CA THR A 7 4.10 9.73 -42.55
C THR A 7 4.86 8.40 -42.70
N GLY A 8 5.59 7.95 -41.69
CA GLY A 8 6.43 6.74 -41.73
C GLY A 8 7.82 6.92 -42.34
N GLY A 9 8.09 8.05 -43.00
CA GLY A 9 9.38 8.36 -43.60
C GLY A 9 10.55 8.41 -42.61
N LYS A 10 11.73 7.94 -43.03
CA LYS A 10 12.96 7.98 -42.22
C LYS A 10 13.50 9.40 -42.13
N LYS A 11 13.99 9.80 -40.95
CA LYS A 11 14.59 11.14 -40.73
C LYS A 11 16.09 11.00 -40.55
N LYS A 12 16.89 11.71 -41.37
CA LYS A 12 18.35 11.77 -41.22
C LYS A 12 18.71 12.50 -39.92
N ALA A 13 19.69 11.97 -39.19
CA ALA A 13 20.22 12.64 -38.01
C ALA A 13 21.09 13.82 -38.46
N TRP A 14 20.71 15.05 -38.09
CA TRP A 14 21.44 16.27 -38.44
C TRP A 14 22.45 16.71 -37.38
N ARG A 15 22.39 16.13 -36.16
CA ARG A 15 23.33 16.40 -35.07
C ARG A 15 23.57 15.17 -34.20
N LYS A 16 24.68 15.21 -33.45
CA LYS A 16 25.01 14.23 -32.39
C LYS A 16 24.06 14.33 -31.20
N LYS A 17 24.01 13.27 -30.37
CA LYS A 17 23.23 13.22 -29.12
C LYS A 17 23.77 14.23 -28.11
N ARG A 18 22.88 14.91 -27.38
CA ARG A 18 23.28 15.92 -26.38
C ARG A 18 23.07 15.40 -24.95
N LYS A 19 23.86 15.91 -24.01
CA LYS A 19 23.80 15.50 -22.58
C LYS A 19 22.40 15.66 -21.97
N TYR A 20 21.65 16.69 -22.36
CA TYR A 20 20.29 16.90 -21.84
C TYR A 20 19.25 15.93 -22.41
N GLU A 21 19.59 15.11 -23.41
CA GLU A 21 18.72 14.08 -24.00
C GLU A 21 18.95 12.69 -23.36
N LEU A 22 19.82 12.61 -22.34
CA LEU A 22 20.16 11.33 -21.72
C LEU A 22 18.97 10.71 -20.98
N GLY A 23 18.77 9.41 -21.18
CA GLY A 23 17.97 8.56 -20.31
C GLY A 23 18.86 7.88 -19.26
N ARG A 24 18.24 7.31 -18.23
CA ARG A 24 18.94 6.47 -17.24
C ARG A 24 18.25 5.11 -17.17
N GLN A 25 19.00 4.09 -16.78
CA GLN A 25 18.44 2.76 -16.52
C GLN A 25 17.30 2.82 -15.48
N PRO A 26 16.26 1.98 -15.62
CA PRO A 26 15.17 1.90 -14.66
C PRO A 26 15.68 1.45 -13.28
N ALA A 27 14.92 1.76 -12.23
CA ALA A 27 15.31 1.44 -10.86
C ALA A 27 14.99 -0.01 -10.46
N ASN A 28 13.91 -0.57 -11.02
CA ASN A 28 13.38 -1.91 -10.69
C ASN A 28 13.35 -2.18 -9.19
N THR A 29 12.77 -1.25 -8.43
CA THR A 29 12.72 -1.28 -6.96
C THR A 29 12.08 -2.59 -6.48
N LYS A 30 12.80 -3.36 -5.67
CA LYS A 30 12.34 -4.65 -5.14
C LYS A 30 11.81 -4.52 -3.73
N LEU A 31 10.86 -5.39 -3.40
CA LEU A 31 10.44 -5.58 -2.03
C LEU A 31 11.54 -6.31 -1.24
N SER A 32 12.12 -5.66 -0.24
CA SER A 32 13.15 -6.24 0.64
C SER A 32 13.37 -5.38 1.86
N SER A 33 13.59 -6.01 3.02
CA SER A 33 13.89 -5.34 4.28
C SER A 33 15.20 -4.57 4.28
N ASN A 34 16.15 -4.95 3.42
CA ASN A 34 17.41 -4.23 3.25
C ASN A 34 17.19 -2.95 2.42
N LYS A 35 16.67 -1.91 3.09
CA LYS A 35 16.36 -0.62 2.48
C LYS A 35 17.60 -0.02 1.82
N THR A 36 17.56 0.09 0.50
CA THR A 36 18.65 0.63 -0.31
C THR A 36 18.13 1.75 -1.20
N VAL A 37 18.54 2.99 -0.94
CA VAL A 37 18.17 4.17 -1.75
C VAL A 37 19.43 4.93 -2.15
N ARG A 38 19.64 5.12 -3.46
CA ARG A 38 20.80 5.84 -3.98
C ARG A 38 20.44 7.25 -4.43
N ARG A 39 21.29 8.21 -4.05
CA ARG A 39 21.20 9.60 -4.50
C ARG A 39 21.70 9.72 -5.94
N ILE A 40 20.96 10.43 -6.80
CA ILE A 40 21.32 10.66 -8.20
C ILE A 40 21.28 12.16 -8.50
N ARG A 41 22.43 12.73 -8.90
CA ARG A 41 22.50 14.10 -9.43
C ARG A 41 21.82 14.18 -10.81
N VAL A 42 21.00 15.20 -11.00
CA VAL A 42 20.36 15.52 -12.29
C VAL A 42 20.79 16.92 -12.79
N ARG A 43 20.26 17.32 -13.95
CA ARG A 43 20.58 18.63 -14.56
C ARG A 43 20.22 19.77 -13.60
N GLY A 44 21.02 20.83 -13.60
CA GLY A 44 20.80 22.01 -12.77
C GLY A 44 21.20 21.83 -11.30
N GLY A 45 21.97 20.79 -10.95
CA GLY A 45 22.40 20.57 -9.56
C GLY A 45 21.39 19.86 -8.67
N ASN A 46 20.15 19.69 -9.14
CA ASN A 46 19.09 18.99 -8.43
C ASN A 46 19.41 17.50 -8.19
N VAL A 47 18.64 16.88 -7.29
CA VAL A 47 18.83 15.50 -6.86
C VAL A 47 17.54 14.70 -6.99
N LYS A 48 17.66 13.42 -7.35
CA LYS A 48 16.60 12.42 -7.26
C LYS A 48 17.05 11.25 -6.38
N TRP A 49 16.08 10.55 -5.81
CA TRP A 49 16.32 9.38 -4.97
C TRP A 49 15.83 8.13 -5.67
N ARG A 50 16.74 7.20 -5.93
CA ARG A 50 16.43 5.95 -6.59
C ARG A 50 16.38 4.84 -5.55
N ALA A 51 15.16 4.42 -5.20
CA ALA A 51 14.98 3.22 -4.41
C ALA A 51 15.36 1.98 -5.25
N LEU A 52 16.25 1.15 -4.71
CA LEU A 52 16.56 -0.17 -5.24
C LEU A 52 15.83 -1.25 -4.45
N ARG A 53 15.70 -1.06 -3.13
CA ARG A 53 15.00 -1.95 -2.22
C ARG A 53 14.24 -1.14 -1.17
N LEU A 54 12.98 -1.49 -0.95
CA LEU A 54 12.10 -0.91 0.08
C LEU A 54 11.21 -2.01 0.63
N ASP A 55 10.82 -1.90 1.89
CA ASP A 55 9.83 -2.74 2.55
C ASP A 55 8.75 -1.94 3.28
N THR A 56 8.90 -0.62 3.37
CA THR A 56 8.05 0.25 4.17
C THR A 56 7.65 1.47 3.37
N GLY A 57 6.45 1.96 3.64
CA GLY A 57 5.88 3.14 3.00
C GLY A 57 4.94 3.87 3.94
N ASN A 58 4.57 5.10 3.59
CA ASN A 58 3.53 5.83 4.30
C ASN A 58 2.19 5.66 3.58
N TYR A 59 1.22 5.07 4.26
CA TYR A 59 -0.09 4.76 3.69
C TYR A 59 -1.19 5.53 4.40
N SER A 60 -2.08 6.12 3.62
CA SER A 60 -3.23 6.88 4.11
C SER A 60 -4.51 6.04 4.04
N TRP A 61 -5.25 6.01 5.14
CA TRP A 61 -6.63 5.54 5.21
C TRP A 61 -7.56 6.73 5.02
N GLY A 62 -8.24 6.79 3.86
CA GLY A 62 -8.92 7.98 3.37
C GLY A 62 -10.16 8.33 4.17
N SER A 63 -11.03 7.35 4.44
CA SER A 63 -12.28 7.55 5.19
C SER A 63 -12.06 8.04 6.62
N GLU A 64 -11.03 7.53 7.30
CA GLU A 64 -10.68 7.91 8.68
C GLU A 64 -9.68 9.09 8.75
N ALA A 65 -9.20 9.59 7.61
CA ALA A 65 -8.18 10.65 7.50
C ALA A 65 -6.89 10.38 8.30
N VAL A 66 -6.41 9.14 8.28
CA VAL A 66 -5.25 8.70 9.07
C VAL A 66 -4.14 8.19 8.19
N THR A 67 -2.92 8.64 8.48
CA THR A 67 -1.74 8.19 7.75
C THR A 67 -0.79 7.48 8.71
N ARG A 68 -0.34 6.28 8.33
CA ARG A 68 0.59 5.47 9.13
C ARG A 68 1.69 4.89 8.25
N LYS A 69 2.89 4.87 8.82
CA LYS A 69 3.99 4.09 8.26
C LYS A 69 3.69 2.62 8.51
N THR A 70 3.65 1.84 7.44
CA THR A 70 3.39 0.39 7.52
C THR A 70 4.34 -0.35 6.58
N ARG A 71 4.51 -1.64 6.86
CA ARG A 71 5.32 -2.55 6.05
C ARG A 71 4.49 -3.04 4.86
N ILE A 72 5.11 -3.06 3.70
CA ILE A 72 4.62 -3.68 2.47
C ILE A 72 4.98 -5.17 2.56
N LEU A 73 3.98 -6.02 2.41
CA LEU A 73 4.11 -7.47 2.57
C LEU A 73 4.27 -8.17 1.22
N ASP A 74 3.48 -7.77 0.23
CA ASP A 74 3.43 -8.41 -1.07
C ASP A 74 2.90 -7.47 -2.17
N VAL A 75 3.30 -7.68 -3.42
CA VAL A 75 2.72 -7.04 -4.60
C VAL A 75 1.72 -8.01 -5.23
N VAL A 76 0.44 -7.66 -5.25
CA VAL A 76 -0.64 -8.61 -5.64
C VAL A 76 -1.16 -8.35 -7.04
N TYR A 77 -1.20 -7.08 -7.46
CA TYR A 77 -1.73 -6.72 -8.77
C TYR A 77 -0.99 -5.53 -9.38
N ASN A 78 -0.85 -5.56 -10.71
CA ASN A 78 -0.29 -4.47 -11.49
C ASN A 78 -1.06 -4.38 -12.81
N ALA A 79 -1.56 -3.19 -13.14
CA ALA A 79 -2.35 -2.97 -14.35
C ALA A 79 -1.52 -3.02 -15.64
N SER A 80 -0.23 -2.70 -15.57
CA SER A 80 0.62 -2.54 -16.76
C SER A 80 1.29 -3.83 -17.21
N ASN A 81 1.83 -4.63 -16.27
CA ASN A 81 2.55 -5.86 -16.61
C ASN A 81 2.51 -6.86 -15.44
N ASN A 82 2.15 -8.11 -15.75
CA ASN A 82 2.09 -9.20 -14.79
C ASN A 82 3.48 -9.63 -14.27
N GLU A 83 4.55 -9.45 -15.04
CA GLU A 83 5.91 -9.77 -14.61
C GLU A 83 6.38 -8.92 -13.43
N LEU A 84 5.84 -7.71 -13.30
CA LEU A 84 6.15 -6.83 -12.17
C LEU A 84 5.59 -7.37 -10.86
N VAL A 85 4.47 -8.10 -10.91
CA VAL A 85 3.89 -8.81 -9.76
C VAL A 85 4.77 -10.01 -9.42
N ARG A 86 5.07 -10.87 -10.41
CA ARG A 86 5.88 -12.09 -10.22
C ARG A 86 7.24 -11.80 -9.60
N THR A 87 7.86 -10.69 -10.00
CA THR A 87 9.19 -10.31 -9.54
C THR A 87 9.18 -9.34 -8.34
N GLN A 88 8.04 -9.09 -7.70
CA GLN A 88 7.90 -8.21 -6.54
C GLN A 88 8.49 -6.80 -6.76
N THR A 89 8.16 -6.21 -7.92
CA THR A 89 8.66 -4.89 -8.31
C THR A 89 7.67 -3.78 -7.93
N LEU A 90 8.12 -2.85 -7.09
CA LEU A 90 7.34 -1.71 -6.62
C LEU A 90 7.34 -0.59 -7.66
N VAL A 91 6.17 -0.29 -8.22
CA VAL A 91 5.94 0.80 -9.17
C VAL A 91 4.71 1.62 -8.76
N LYS A 92 4.58 2.82 -9.33
CA LYS A 92 3.36 3.62 -9.16
C LYS A 92 2.15 2.82 -9.64
N SER A 93 1.07 2.91 -8.89
CA SER A 93 -0.22 2.23 -9.10
C SER A 93 -0.18 0.71 -9.01
N ALA A 94 0.89 0.14 -8.46
CA ALA A 94 0.87 -1.25 -8.04
C ALA A 94 -0.04 -1.41 -6.82
N ILE A 95 -0.84 -2.48 -6.81
CA ILE A 95 -1.65 -2.87 -5.67
C ILE A 95 -0.85 -3.84 -4.83
N VAL A 96 -0.69 -3.48 -3.57
CA VAL A 96 0.14 -4.17 -2.58
C VAL A 96 -0.68 -4.56 -1.36
N GLN A 97 -0.23 -5.59 -0.65
CA GLN A 97 -0.68 -5.87 0.71
C GLN A 97 0.21 -5.13 1.70
N VAL A 98 -0.40 -4.42 2.64
CA VAL A 98 0.28 -3.76 3.75
C VAL A 98 -0.20 -4.31 5.08
N ASP A 99 0.66 -4.21 6.10
CA ASP A 99 0.31 -4.60 7.46
C ASP A 99 -0.78 -3.67 8.05
N ALA A 100 -1.82 -4.29 8.62
CA ALA A 100 -2.96 -3.62 9.22
C ALA A 100 -2.71 -3.14 10.65
N ALA A 101 -1.70 -3.69 11.36
CA ALA A 101 -1.48 -3.46 12.79
C ALA A 101 -1.38 -1.97 13.18
N PRO A 102 -0.67 -1.09 12.44
CA PRO A 102 -0.61 0.34 12.77
C PRO A 102 -1.96 1.05 12.72
N PHE A 103 -2.85 0.62 11.81
CA PHE A 103 -4.19 1.19 11.67
C PHE A 103 -5.14 0.62 12.73
N LYS A 104 -5.03 -0.67 13.03
CA LYS A 104 -5.77 -1.33 14.11
C LYS A 104 -5.46 -0.70 15.48
N GLN A 105 -4.18 -0.46 15.78
CA GLN A 105 -3.77 0.23 17.01
C GLN A 105 -4.33 1.65 17.10
N TRP A 106 -4.31 2.40 16.00
CA TRP A 106 -4.92 3.74 15.96
C TRP A 106 -6.43 3.67 16.17
N TYR A 107 -7.12 2.72 15.53
CA TYR A 107 -8.56 2.55 15.63
C TYR A 107 -8.99 2.25 17.08
N LEU A 108 -8.25 1.35 17.75
CA LEU A 108 -8.43 1.05 19.17
C LEU A 108 -8.24 2.28 20.06
N GLN A 109 -7.21 3.09 19.80
CA GLN A 109 -6.96 4.32 20.57
C GLN A 109 -8.01 5.41 20.29
N HIS A 110 -8.51 5.49 19.06
CA HIS A 110 -9.43 6.54 18.64
C HIS A 110 -10.87 6.27 19.09
N TYR A 111 -11.36 5.05 18.86
CA TYR A 111 -12.73 4.62 19.11
C TYR A 111 -12.89 3.76 20.38
N GLY A 112 -11.80 3.23 20.93
CA GLY A 112 -11.87 2.31 22.08
C GLY A 112 -12.34 0.90 21.72
N ILE A 113 -12.38 0.56 20.43
CA ILE A 113 -12.91 -0.71 19.93
C ILE A 113 -11.81 -1.46 19.21
N ASP A 114 -11.71 -2.76 19.49
CA ASP A 114 -10.79 -3.65 18.78
C ASP A 114 -11.42 -4.14 17.45
N ILE A 115 -10.72 -3.96 16.34
CA ILE A 115 -11.17 -4.29 14.98
C ILE A 115 -10.50 -5.57 14.48
N GLY A 116 -11.20 -6.37 13.68
CA GLY A 116 -10.65 -7.60 13.13
C GLY A 116 -10.54 -8.78 14.10
N ARG A 117 -11.27 -8.75 15.23
CA ARG A 117 -11.52 -9.99 15.99
C ARG A 117 -12.48 -10.85 15.17
N LYS A 118 -12.03 -12.04 14.72
CA LYS A 118 -12.97 -13.03 14.19
C LYS A 118 -13.97 -13.34 15.30
N LYS A 119 -15.27 -13.13 15.03
CA LYS A 119 -16.33 -13.72 15.87
C LYS A 119 -16.10 -15.23 15.83
N LYS A 120 -15.48 -15.83 16.86
CA LYS A 120 -15.60 -17.26 17.09
C LYS A 120 -17.11 -17.51 17.20
N SER A 121 -17.65 -18.33 16.32
CA SER A 121 -19.01 -18.86 16.43
C SER A 121 -19.22 -19.33 17.87
N ALA A 122 -20.41 -19.08 18.43
CA ALA A 122 -20.76 -19.24 19.84
C ALA A 122 -20.57 -20.65 20.45
N ALA A 123 -19.95 -21.59 19.73
CA ALA A 123 -19.69 -22.97 20.15
C ALA A 123 -18.26 -23.21 20.71
N ALA A 124 -17.30 -22.29 20.53
CA ALA A 124 -15.91 -22.47 20.99
C ALA A 124 -15.55 -21.55 22.18
N LYS A 125 -16.46 -21.48 23.16
CA LYS A 125 -16.32 -20.60 24.35
C LYS A 125 -15.80 -21.30 25.61
N LYS A 126 -15.24 -22.52 25.48
CA LYS A 126 -14.54 -23.18 26.57
C LYS A 126 -13.14 -23.57 26.10
N GLU A 127 -12.17 -23.00 26.81
CA GLU A 127 -10.76 -23.41 26.91
C GLU A 127 -9.82 -22.95 25.80
N GLY A 128 -8.89 -22.06 26.19
CA GLY A 128 -7.65 -21.79 25.47
C GLY A 128 -7.62 -20.51 24.63
N GLU A 129 -7.38 -19.36 25.27
CA GLU A 129 -6.50 -18.28 24.78
C GLU A 129 -6.41 -17.17 25.84
N GLU A 130 -5.74 -17.47 26.95
CA GLU A 130 -5.00 -16.47 27.73
C GLU A 130 -3.69 -16.22 27.00
N GLY A 131 -3.66 -15.25 26.09
CA GLY A 131 -2.48 -14.98 25.29
C GLY A 131 -2.70 -13.87 24.28
N GLU A 132 -2.21 -12.68 24.63
CA GLU A 132 -2.10 -11.45 23.82
C GLU A 132 -3.34 -10.54 23.74
N THR A 133 -3.36 -9.64 24.73
CA THR A 133 -4.06 -8.34 24.75
C THR A 133 -5.59 -8.40 24.93
N ALA A 134 -5.99 -9.05 26.03
CA ALA A 134 -6.97 -8.38 26.89
C ALA A 134 -6.34 -7.05 27.30
N THR A 135 -6.74 -5.96 26.65
CA THR A 135 -6.52 -4.61 27.19
C THR A 135 -7.07 -4.62 28.59
N GLU A 136 -6.19 -4.57 29.59
CA GLU A 136 -6.54 -4.22 30.96
C GLU A 136 -7.55 -3.08 30.88
N GLU A 137 -8.69 -3.22 31.54
CA GLU A 137 -9.70 -2.19 31.64
C GLU A 137 -9.12 -1.06 32.50
N VAL A 138 -8.22 -0.28 31.91
CA VAL A 138 -7.68 0.92 32.53
C VAL A 138 -8.88 1.80 32.81
N LYS A 139 -9.16 2.05 34.09
CA LYS A 139 -10.24 2.94 34.52
C LYS A 139 -10.06 4.29 33.82
N LYS A 140 -10.94 4.58 32.86
CA LYS A 140 -10.94 5.86 32.13
C LYS A 140 -11.80 6.86 32.90
N SER A 141 -11.43 8.13 32.85
CA SER A 141 -12.26 9.19 33.41
C SER A 141 -13.57 9.34 32.63
N ASN A 142 -14.63 9.81 33.30
CA ASN A 142 -15.95 10.02 32.69
C ASN A 142 -15.90 10.94 31.44
N HIS A 143 -14.96 11.89 31.41
CA HIS A 143 -14.74 12.76 30.26
C HIS A 143 -14.21 11.99 29.04
N VAL A 144 -13.31 11.04 29.24
CA VAL A 144 -12.78 10.20 28.15
C VAL A 144 -13.86 9.26 27.62
N LEU A 145 -14.67 8.67 28.50
CA LEU A 145 -15.78 7.81 28.08
C LEU A 145 -16.78 8.56 27.19
N ARG A 146 -17.23 9.74 27.62
CA ARG A 146 -18.12 10.61 26.83
C ARG A 146 -17.52 10.98 25.46
N LYS A 147 -16.21 11.22 25.40
CA LYS A 147 -15.50 11.51 24.15
C LYS A 147 -15.47 10.32 23.21
N LEU A 148 -15.30 9.10 23.73
CA LEU A 148 -15.32 7.87 22.94
C LEU A 148 -16.73 7.59 22.42
N GLU A 149 -17.76 7.69 23.27
CA GLU A 149 -19.16 7.53 22.86
C GLU A 149 -19.54 8.48 21.73
N LYS A 150 -19.17 9.77 21.83
CA LYS A 150 -19.42 10.75 20.77
C LYS A 150 -18.77 10.35 19.43
N ARG A 151 -17.57 9.74 19.46
CA ARG A 151 -16.90 9.27 18.24
C ARG A 151 -17.53 8.01 17.68
N GLN A 152 -18.02 7.13 18.55
CA GLN A 152 -18.66 5.87 18.14
C GLN A 152 -19.97 6.09 17.39
N GLN A 153 -20.67 7.20 17.61
CA GLN A 153 -21.95 7.51 16.94
C GLN A 153 -21.82 7.57 15.40
N ASN A 154 -20.73 8.13 14.88
CA ASN A 154 -20.53 8.30 13.43
C ASN A 154 -19.66 7.19 12.81
N ARG A 155 -19.44 6.10 13.55
CA ARG A 155 -18.52 5.03 13.17
C ARG A 155 -19.18 4.11 12.16
N THR A 156 -18.74 4.19 10.91
CA THR A 156 -19.16 3.27 9.83
C THR A 156 -17.93 2.70 9.14
N LEU A 157 -17.89 1.38 8.98
CA LEU A 157 -16.80 0.69 8.30
C LEU A 157 -17.35 -0.16 7.16
N ASP A 158 -16.68 -0.13 6.01
CA ASP A 158 -17.01 -1.00 4.88
C ASP A 158 -16.77 -2.48 5.24
N PRO A 159 -17.70 -3.40 4.95
CA PRO A 159 -17.54 -4.82 5.29
C PRO A 159 -16.28 -5.47 4.70
N HIS A 160 -15.84 -5.08 3.50
CA HIS A 160 -14.64 -5.65 2.88
C HIS A 160 -13.36 -5.18 3.59
N ILE A 161 -13.38 -3.96 4.14
CA ILE A 161 -12.28 -3.44 4.95
C ILE A 161 -12.24 -4.17 6.30
N GLU A 162 -13.39 -4.41 6.92
CA GLU A 162 -13.49 -5.17 8.17
C GLU A 162 -12.92 -6.59 8.02
N GLU A 163 -13.28 -7.28 6.94
CA GLU A 163 -12.74 -8.61 6.61
C GLU A 163 -11.21 -8.59 6.47
N GLN A 164 -10.66 -7.57 5.80
CA GLN A 164 -9.22 -7.40 5.64
C GLN A 164 -8.51 -7.17 6.98
N PHE A 165 -9.09 -6.38 7.89
CA PHE A 165 -8.58 -6.24 9.25
C PHE A 165 -8.54 -7.59 10.00
N GLY A 166 -9.53 -8.46 9.77
CA GLY A 166 -9.54 -9.83 10.30
C GLY A 166 -8.43 -10.74 9.75
N SER A 167 -7.91 -10.44 8.56
CA SER A 167 -6.75 -11.12 7.97
C SER A 167 -5.41 -10.52 8.40
N GLY A 168 -5.42 -9.33 9.02
CA GLY A 168 -4.22 -8.57 9.37
C GLY A 168 -3.52 -7.89 8.20
N ARG A 169 -4.10 -7.92 6.99
CA ARG A 169 -3.51 -7.36 5.76
C ARG A 169 -4.51 -6.50 5.02
N LEU A 170 -4.13 -5.26 4.71
CA LEU A 170 -4.95 -4.33 3.93
C LEU A 170 -4.45 -4.26 2.49
N LEU A 171 -5.35 -4.15 1.53
CA LEU A 171 -5.00 -3.83 0.15
C LEU A 171 -4.80 -2.32 -0.01
N ALA A 172 -3.69 -1.94 -0.62
CA ALA A 172 -3.32 -0.56 -0.81
C ALA A 172 -2.76 -0.30 -2.21
N CYS A 173 -2.89 0.93 -2.69
CA CYS A 173 -2.35 1.39 -3.97
C CYS A 173 -1.14 2.30 -3.73
N ILE A 174 -0.01 2.02 -4.38
CA ILE A 174 1.15 2.92 -4.35
C ILE A 174 0.85 4.15 -5.24
N SER A 175 0.84 5.35 -4.66
CA SER A 175 0.62 6.60 -5.40
C SER A 175 1.93 7.31 -5.75
N SER A 176 3.01 7.02 -5.03
CA SER A 176 4.34 7.59 -5.26
C SER A 176 5.10 6.93 -6.41
N ARG A 177 6.29 7.47 -6.76
CA ARG A 177 7.20 6.92 -7.79
C ARG A 177 8.54 6.51 -7.16
N PRO A 178 8.69 5.28 -6.65
CA PRO A 178 9.87 4.85 -5.89
C PRO A 178 11.21 5.10 -6.57
N GLY A 179 11.29 4.91 -7.90
CA GLY A 179 12.53 5.14 -8.66
C GLY A 179 12.93 6.61 -8.86
N GLN A 180 12.08 7.57 -8.47
CA GLN A 180 12.34 9.01 -8.59
C GLN A 180 12.43 9.71 -7.23
N CYS A 181 11.53 9.38 -6.30
CA CYS A 181 11.44 9.99 -4.97
C CYS A 181 12.02 9.12 -3.85
N GLY A 182 12.32 7.84 -4.10
CA GLY A 182 12.89 6.94 -3.11
C GLY A 182 11.90 6.44 -2.05
N ARG A 183 10.60 6.65 -2.25
CA ARG A 183 9.52 6.29 -1.31
C ARG A 183 8.43 5.49 -2.03
N ALA A 184 7.78 4.59 -1.31
CA ALA A 184 6.65 3.77 -1.77
C ALA A 184 5.41 4.12 -0.93
N ASP A 185 4.94 5.36 -1.07
CA ASP A 185 3.80 5.90 -0.33
C ASP A 185 2.51 5.67 -1.13
N GLY A 186 1.39 5.58 -0.43
CA GLY A 186 0.12 5.15 -1.02
C GLY A 186 -1.09 5.41 -0.14
N TYR A 187 -2.20 4.78 -0.51
CA TYR A 187 -3.44 4.82 0.25
C TYR A 187 -4.11 3.44 0.28
N ILE A 188 -4.88 3.17 1.33
CA ILE A 188 -5.69 1.96 1.47
C ILE A 188 -6.85 2.03 0.47
N LEU A 189 -7.09 0.93 -0.25
CA LEU A 189 -8.20 0.83 -1.19
C LEU A 189 -9.51 0.67 -0.43
N GLU A 190 -10.55 1.44 -0.76
CA GLU A 190 -11.87 1.39 -0.11
C GLU A 190 -13.01 1.38 -1.14
N GLY A 191 -14.20 0.94 -0.72
CA GLY A 191 -15.44 0.99 -1.51
C GLY A 191 -15.34 0.37 -2.91
N LYS A 192 -15.89 1.06 -3.91
CA LYS A 192 -15.95 0.56 -5.31
C LYS A 192 -14.58 0.28 -5.92
N GLU A 193 -13.56 1.04 -5.53
CA GLU A 193 -12.20 0.82 -6.04
C GLU A 193 -11.64 -0.50 -5.49
N LEU A 194 -11.86 -0.75 -4.20
CA LEU A 194 -11.46 -2.01 -3.57
C LEU A 194 -12.17 -3.20 -4.23
N GLU A 195 -13.49 -3.12 -4.40
CA GLU A 195 -14.27 -4.17 -5.06
C GLU A 195 -13.75 -4.49 -6.47
N PHE A 196 -13.43 -3.45 -7.24
CA PHE A 196 -12.91 -3.61 -8.59
C PHE A 196 -11.59 -4.40 -8.59
N TYR A 197 -10.64 -4.03 -7.73
CA TYR A 197 -9.35 -4.74 -7.67
C TYR A 197 -9.48 -6.14 -7.08
N MET A 198 -10.34 -6.34 -6.07
CA MET A 198 -10.64 -7.68 -5.54
C MET A 198 -11.16 -8.61 -6.64
N LYS A 199 -12.13 -8.16 -7.45
CA LYS A 199 -12.65 -8.92 -8.61
C LYS A 199 -11.56 -9.24 -9.62
N LYS A 200 -10.66 -8.28 -9.91
CA LYS A 200 -9.51 -8.51 -10.83
C LYS A 200 -8.53 -9.55 -10.30
N ILE A 201 -8.22 -9.51 -9.00
CA ILE A 201 -7.31 -10.46 -8.36
C ILE A 201 -7.92 -11.86 -8.34
N GLN A 202 -9.19 -12.00 -7.95
CA GLN A 202 -9.90 -13.28 -7.93
C GLN A 202 -9.96 -13.92 -9.32
N ARG A 203 -10.36 -13.15 -10.34
CA ARG A 203 -10.40 -13.64 -11.74
C ARG A 203 -9.04 -14.10 -12.24
N LYS A 204 -7.95 -13.47 -11.78
CA LYS A 204 -6.59 -13.84 -12.16
C LYS A 204 -6.13 -15.11 -11.47
N LYS A 205 -6.53 -15.35 -10.21
CA LYS A 205 -6.27 -16.60 -9.49
C LYS A 205 -7.05 -17.78 -10.07
N GLY A 206 -8.34 -17.61 -10.36
CA GLY A 206 -9.21 -18.68 -10.88
C GLY A 206 -8.79 -19.22 -12.25
N LYS A 207 -8.12 -18.42 -13.09
CA LYS A 207 -7.59 -18.86 -14.39
C LYS A 207 -6.32 -19.71 -14.31
N GLY A 208 -5.66 -19.78 -13.15
CA GLY A 208 -4.46 -20.59 -12.95
C GLY A 208 -4.71 -21.92 -12.23
N ALA A 209 -5.96 -22.17 -11.82
CA ALA A 209 -6.40 -23.40 -11.15
C ALA A 209 -7.27 -24.29 -12.06
N ALA A 210 -7.34 -23.96 -13.35
CA ALA A 210 -8.00 -24.72 -14.40
C ALA A 210 -6.96 -25.07 -15.48
#